data_AF-Q05D25-F1
#
_entry.id   AF-Q05D25-F1
#
_cell.length_a   1.000
_cell.length_b   1.000
_cell.length_c   1.000
_cell.angle_alpha   90.00
_cell.angle_beta   90.00
_cell.angle_gamma   90.00
#
_symmetry.space_group_name_H-M   'P 1'
#
loop_
_entity.id
_entity.type
_entity.pdbx_description
1 polymer ?
#
loop_
_entity_poly.entity_id
_entity_poly.type
_entity_poly.pdbx_seq_one_letter_code
_entity_poly.pdbx_strand_id
1 'polypeptide(L)'
;MQAEAADWFSSMPFQKHVYYPLASGPEGPDVAVAAAAAGAASMACAPPSAASGPLPFFQFRPRLESVDWRRLSAIDVDKVAGAVDVLTLQENIMNITFCKLEDEKCPHCQSGVDPVLLKLIRLAQFTIEYLLHSQEFLTSQLHTLEERLRLSHCDGEQSKKLLTKQAGEIKMLKEECKRRKKMISTQQLMIEAKANYYQCHFCDKAFMNQAFLQSHIQRRHTEENSHFEYQKNAQIEKLRSEIVVLKEELQLTRSELEAAHHASAVRFSKEYEMQKTKEEDFLKLFDRWKKKKKKK
;
A
#
# COMPACT_ATOMS: atom_id res chain seq x y z
N MET A 1 -10.30 -1.13 -52.62
CA MET A 1 -9.54 -2.22 -51.97
C MET A 1 -8.06 -2.20 -52.39
N GLN A 2 -7.35 -1.08 -52.18
CA GLN A 2 -5.90 -0.99 -52.48
C GLN A 2 -5.13 -0.21 -51.39
N ALA A 3 -5.77 0.16 -50.28
CA ALA A 3 -5.15 0.97 -49.23
C ALA A 3 -4.60 0.14 -48.04
N GLU A 4 -5.00 -1.12 -47.87
CA GLU A 4 -4.57 -1.93 -46.71
C GLU A 4 -3.22 -2.65 -46.91
N ALA A 5 -2.70 -2.73 -48.14
CA ALA A 5 -1.42 -3.39 -48.40
C ALA A 5 -0.19 -2.51 -48.06
N ALA A 6 -0.36 -1.19 -47.98
CA ALA A 6 0.75 -0.26 -47.76
C ALA A 6 1.23 -0.21 -46.30
N ASP A 7 0.35 -0.50 -45.33
CA ASP A 7 0.70 -0.44 -43.89
C ASP A 7 1.52 -1.66 -43.43
N TRP A 8 1.43 -2.80 -44.13
CA TRP A 8 2.18 -4.00 -43.76
C TRP A 8 3.68 -3.88 -44.11
N PHE A 9 4.01 -3.17 -45.18
CA PHE A 9 5.42 -2.96 -45.57
C PHE A 9 6.16 -1.99 -44.64
N SER A 10 5.46 -1.09 -43.96
CA SER A 10 6.06 -0.19 -42.96
C SER A 10 6.36 -0.87 -41.62
N SER A 11 5.93 -2.12 -41.43
CA SER A 11 6.11 -2.91 -40.21
C SER A 11 7.23 -3.96 -40.33
N MET A 12 8.09 -3.86 -41.35
CA MET A 12 9.25 -4.75 -41.44
C MET A 12 10.35 -4.27 -40.47
N PRO A 13 10.82 -5.12 -39.54
CA PRO A 13 11.73 -4.72 -38.47
C PRO A 13 13.11 -4.25 -38.96
N PHE A 14 13.42 -4.42 -40.25
CA PHE A 14 14.73 -4.15 -40.84
C PHE A 14 14.85 -2.78 -41.53
N GLN A 15 13.78 -1.97 -41.60
CA GLN A 15 13.80 -0.68 -42.30
C GLN A 15 14.44 0.47 -41.52
N LYS A 16 14.69 0.29 -40.23
CA LYS A 16 15.40 1.24 -39.38
C LYS A 16 16.49 0.41 -38.71
N HIS A 17 17.75 0.82 -38.77
CA HIS A 17 18.90 0.15 -38.14
C HIS A 17 18.74 -0.03 -36.62
N VAL A 18 17.78 -0.87 -36.19
CA VAL A 18 17.37 -1.05 -34.80
C VAL A 18 17.92 -2.39 -34.36
N TYR A 19 19.12 -2.35 -33.81
CA TYR A 19 19.64 -3.43 -32.99
C TYR A 19 19.10 -3.21 -31.57
N TYR A 20 18.15 -4.03 -31.15
CA TYR A 20 17.21 -3.81 -30.03
C TYR A 20 17.79 -3.15 -28.76
N PRO A 21 17.13 -2.07 -28.32
CA PRO A 21 16.83 -1.92 -26.90
C PRO A 21 15.46 -1.24 -26.70
N LEU A 22 14.41 -2.02 -26.42
CA LEU A 22 13.19 -1.45 -25.82
C LEU A 22 13.22 -1.70 -24.31
N ALA A 23 14.21 -1.08 -23.65
CA ALA A 23 14.12 -0.86 -22.22
C ALA A 23 13.13 0.28 -21.99
N SER A 24 11.93 -0.07 -21.52
CA SER A 24 10.93 0.85 -20.92
C SER A 24 10.42 1.97 -21.85
N GLY A 25 9.16 1.87 -22.28
CA GLY A 25 8.45 2.99 -22.91
C GLY A 25 8.41 4.22 -22.00
N PRO A 26 8.29 5.43 -22.58
CA PRO A 26 8.37 6.68 -21.82
C PRO A 26 7.20 6.76 -20.83
N GLU A 27 7.53 6.98 -19.56
CA GLU A 27 6.59 7.59 -18.61
C GLU A 27 6.10 8.89 -19.26
N GLY A 28 4.78 8.97 -19.47
CA GLY A 28 4.15 10.15 -20.05
C GLY A 28 4.35 11.37 -19.14
N PRO A 29 4.37 12.58 -19.70
CA PRO A 29 4.64 13.79 -18.92
C PRO A 29 3.52 14.04 -17.92
N ASP A 30 3.91 14.15 -16.65
CA ASP A 30 3.11 14.70 -15.57
C ASP A 30 2.46 16.02 -16.00
N VAL A 31 1.14 15.99 -16.24
CA VAL A 31 0.35 17.21 -16.22
C VAL A 31 0.06 17.49 -14.76
N ALA A 32 0.91 18.34 -14.18
CA ALA A 32 0.65 19.01 -12.92
C ALA A 32 -0.68 19.79 -13.02
N VAL A 33 -1.77 19.19 -12.52
CA VAL A 33 -2.97 19.94 -12.16
C VAL A 33 -3.03 19.97 -10.64
N ALA A 34 -2.78 21.16 -10.11
CA ALA A 34 -2.93 21.51 -8.72
C ALA A 34 -4.34 21.18 -8.21
N ALA A 35 -4.43 20.41 -7.14
CA ALA A 35 -5.57 20.39 -6.25
C ALA A 35 -5.08 20.23 -4.81
N ALA A 36 -4.96 21.35 -4.12
CA ALA A 36 -4.80 21.40 -2.68
C ALA A 36 -6.13 21.00 -2.01
N ALA A 37 -6.11 19.98 -1.15
CA ALA A 37 -6.54 20.05 0.26
C ALA A 37 -6.98 18.69 0.83
N ALA A 38 -6.37 18.38 1.98
CA ALA A 38 -6.89 17.62 3.12
C ALA A 38 -7.02 16.08 3.05
N GLY A 39 -6.26 15.42 3.95
CA GLY A 39 -6.78 14.30 4.74
C GLY A 39 -6.19 12.91 4.50
N ALA A 40 -5.11 12.60 5.21
CA ALA A 40 -4.74 11.30 5.79
C ALA A 40 -5.09 9.99 5.04
N ALA A 41 -4.07 9.31 4.51
CA ALA A 41 -3.77 7.90 4.76
C ALA A 41 -2.43 7.50 4.14
N SER A 42 -1.47 7.06 4.96
CA SER A 42 -0.26 6.38 4.50
C SER A 42 -0.63 5.14 3.69
N MET A 43 -0.31 5.13 2.40
CA MET A 43 -0.02 3.91 1.64
C MET A 43 1.10 4.26 0.66
N ALA A 44 2.34 4.04 1.09
CA ALA A 44 3.48 4.05 0.20
C ALA A 44 3.35 2.84 -0.74
N CYS A 45 2.81 3.05 -1.94
CA CYS A 45 3.03 2.14 -3.05
C CYS A 45 4.51 2.25 -3.40
N ALA A 46 5.28 1.23 -3.03
CA ALA A 46 6.62 1.04 -3.56
C ALA A 46 6.55 0.98 -5.10
N PRO A 47 7.49 1.59 -5.83
CA PRO A 47 7.52 1.45 -7.28
C PRO A 47 7.72 -0.04 -7.62
N PRO A 48 7.06 -0.59 -8.66
CA PRO A 48 7.31 -1.95 -9.07
C PRO A 48 8.76 -2.05 -9.54
N SER A 49 9.52 -2.83 -8.78
CA SER A 49 10.91 -3.17 -9.06
C SER A 49 11.06 -3.56 -10.53
N ALA A 50 11.85 -2.76 -11.26
CA ALA A 50 12.35 -3.11 -12.58
C ALA A 50 13.33 -4.30 -12.44
N ALA A 51 12.77 -5.48 -12.17
CA ALA A 51 13.50 -6.74 -12.22
C ALA A 51 13.39 -7.30 -13.64
N SER A 52 13.97 -6.58 -14.59
CA SER A 52 14.40 -7.18 -15.85
C SER A 52 15.88 -6.87 -15.96
N GLY A 53 16.69 -7.80 -15.45
CA GLY A 53 18.14 -7.73 -15.60
C GLY A 53 18.48 -7.60 -17.10
N PRO A 54 19.56 -6.91 -17.47
CA PRO A 54 19.95 -6.77 -18.86
C PRO A 54 20.15 -8.16 -19.46
N LEU A 55 19.39 -8.50 -20.50
CA LEU A 55 19.68 -9.67 -21.31
C LEU A 55 21.11 -9.54 -21.86
N PRO A 56 21.89 -10.63 -21.91
CA PRO A 56 23.27 -10.57 -22.41
C PRO A 56 23.26 -10.02 -23.85
N PHE A 57 24.20 -9.11 -24.12
CA PHE A 57 24.35 -8.49 -25.43
C PHE A 57 24.60 -9.56 -26.51
N PHE A 58 23.92 -9.46 -27.65
CA PHE A 58 24.08 -10.44 -28.72
C PHE A 58 25.47 -10.41 -29.34
N GLN A 59 26.03 -11.59 -29.54
CA GLN A 59 27.34 -11.79 -30.15
C GLN A 59 27.28 -13.04 -31.01
N PHE A 60 27.81 -12.92 -32.23
CA PHE A 60 27.92 -14.06 -33.13
C PHE A 60 28.80 -15.15 -32.53
N ARG A 61 28.31 -16.39 -32.60
CA ARG A 61 29.02 -17.56 -32.10
C ARG A 61 30.10 -18.02 -33.08
N PRO A 62 31.22 -18.58 -32.58
CA PRO A 62 32.20 -19.23 -33.45
C PRO A 62 31.60 -20.47 -34.12
N ARG A 63 31.94 -20.66 -35.40
CA ARG A 63 31.50 -21.78 -36.24
C ARG A 63 32.49 -22.92 -36.09
N LEU A 64 32.11 -23.97 -35.37
CA LEU A 64 33.00 -25.09 -35.04
C LEU A 64 32.53 -26.42 -35.63
N GLU A 65 31.26 -26.53 -36.02
CA GLU A 65 30.65 -27.78 -36.47
C GLU A 65 30.98 -28.07 -37.93
N SER A 66 31.36 -29.30 -38.25
CA SER A 66 31.60 -29.73 -39.64
C SER A 66 30.30 -29.88 -40.41
N VAL A 67 30.36 -29.73 -41.74
CA VAL A 67 29.18 -29.89 -42.60
C VAL A 67 28.84 -31.37 -42.80
N ASP A 68 27.59 -31.76 -42.52
CA ASP A 68 27.06 -33.06 -42.94
C ASP A 68 26.57 -33.01 -44.39
N TRP A 69 27.49 -33.25 -45.31
CA TRP A 69 27.22 -33.24 -46.75
C TRP A 69 26.20 -34.28 -47.19
N ARG A 70 26.10 -35.43 -46.51
CA ARG A 70 25.14 -36.48 -46.86
C ARG A 70 23.72 -35.99 -46.57
N ARG A 71 23.52 -35.46 -45.37
CA ARG A 71 22.23 -34.92 -44.94
C ARG A 71 21.80 -33.74 -45.82
N LEU A 72 22.71 -32.81 -46.11
CA LEU A 72 22.45 -31.68 -47.01
C LEU A 72 22.08 -32.14 -48.43
N SER A 73 22.78 -33.13 -48.97
CA SER A 73 22.52 -33.64 -50.33
C SER A 73 21.18 -34.36 -50.48
N ALA A 74 20.62 -34.87 -49.38
CA ALA A 74 19.33 -35.56 -49.37
C ALA A 74 18.14 -34.60 -49.41
N ILE A 75 18.36 -33.30 -49.20
CA ILE A 75 17.31 -32.29 -49.17
C ILE A 75 16.97 -31.86 -50.60
N ASP A 76 15.73 -32.09 -51.00
CA ASP A 76 15.17 -31.58 -52.26
C ASP A 76 14.67 -30.14 -52.05
N VAL A 77 15.45 -29.16 -52.51
CA VAL A 77 15.17 -27.73 -52.32
C VAL A 77 13.92 -27.28 -53.07
N ASP A 78 13.67 -27.82 -54.26
CA ASP A 78 12.50 -27.47 -55.07
C ASP A 78 11.22 -27.96 -54.41
N LYS A 79 11.26 -29.17 -53.83
CA LYS A 79 10.16 -29.70 -53.02
C LYS A 79 9.94 -28.87 -51.75
N VAL A 80 11.00 -28.50 -51.03
CA VAL A 80 10.89 -27.65 -49.83
C VAL A 80 10.25 -26.31 -50.17
N ALA A 81 10.65 -25.68 -51.28
CA ALA A 81 10.08 -24.42 -51.73
C ALA A 81 8.62 -24.57 -52.20
N GLY A 82 8.33 -25.59 -53.03
CA GLY A 82 6.99 -25.82 -53.57
C GLY A 82 5.96 -26.23 -52.53
N ALA A 83 6.37 -26.96 -51.50
CA ALA A 83 5.51 -27.39 -50.40
C ALA A 83 5.52 -26.45 -49.19
N VAL A 84 6.42 -25.45 -49.18
CA VAL A 84 6.68 -24.59 -48.01
C VAL A 84 6.96 -25.44 -46.76
N ASP A 85 7.87 -26.41 -46.91
CA ASP A 85 8.19 -27.38 -45.86
C ASP A 85 9.09 -26.75 -44.79
N VAL A 86 8.45 -26.01 -43.87
CA VAL A 86 9.11 -25.34 -42.75
C VAL A 86 9.75 -26.33 -41.79
N LEU A 87 9.24 -27.56 -41.68
CA LEU A 87 9.80 -28.57 -40.78
C LEU A 87 11.19 -29.00 -41.24
N THR A 88 11.36 -29.30 -42.54
CA THR A 88 12.67 -29.60 -43.10
C THR A 88 13.65 -28.42 -42.90
N LEU A 89 13.18 -27.17 -43.03
CA LEU A 89 14.02 -26.00 -42.74
C LEU A 89 14.41 -25.93 -41.25
N GLN A 90 13.47 -26.10 -40.33
CA GLN A 90 13.71 -26.06 -38.89
C GLN A 90 14.66 -27.16 -38.40
N GLU A 91 14.55 -28.36 -38.94
CA GLU A 91 15.42 -29.47 -38.58
C GLU A 91 16.89 -29.21 -38.97
N ASN A 92 17.12 -28.46 -40.05
CA ASN A 92 18.45 -28.22 -40.62
C ASN A 92 19.02 -26.84 -40.26
N ILE A 93 18.22 -25.91 -39.75
CA ILE A 93 18.61 -24.52 -39.53
C ILE A 93 19.83 -24.37 -38.63
N MET A 94 19.94 -25.16 -37.55
CA MET A 94 21.09 -25.12 -36.64
C MET A 94 22.39 -25.52 -37.34
N ASN A 95 22.35 -26.65 -38.06
CA ASN A 95 23.53 -27.17 -38.76
C ASN A 95 23.99 -26.22 -39.86
N ILE A 96 23.07 -25.58 -40.59
CA ILE A 96 23.40 -24.59 -41.62
C ILE A 96 23.94 -23.32 -40.98
N THR A 97 23.32 -22.87 -39.89
CA THR A 97 23.63 -21.59 -39.23
C THR A 97 24.91 -21.64 -38.43
N PHE A 98 25.44 -22.78 -38.02
CA PHE A 98 26.64 -22.87 -37.18
C PHE A 98 27.78 -23.72 -37.76
N CYS A 99 27.61 -24.26 -38.97
CA CYS A 99 28.69 -25.01 -39.61
C CYS A 99 29.87 -24.13 -40.05
N LYS A 100 31.04 -24.75 -40.03
CA LYS A 100 32.34 -24.25 -40.48
C LYS A 100 32.54 -24.65 -41.94
N LEU A 101 32.84 -23.68 -42.80
CA LEU A 101 32.94 -23.87 -44.26
C LEU A 101 34.32 -23.51 -44.81
N GLU A 102 35.16 -22.89 -43.99
CA GLU A 102 36.45 -22.33 -44.37
C GLU A 102 37.46 -23.40 -44.77
N ASP A 103 37.37 -24.57 -44.16
CA ASP A 103 38.31 -25.68 -44.34
C ASP A 103 37.72 -26.79 -45.21
N GLU A 104 36.48 -26.65 -45.66
CA GLU A 104 35.79 -27.65 -46.47
C GLU A 104 36.32 -27.64 -47.91
N LYS A 105 36.56 -28.85 -48.44
CA LYS A 105 37.10 -29.05 -49.79
C LYS A 105 36.13 -29.86 -50.62
N CYS A 106 36.05 -29.54 -51.91
CA CYS A 106 35.30 -30.31 -52.87
C CYS A 106 35.81 -31.76 -52.90
N PRO A 107 34.96 -32.78 -52.67
CA PRO A 107 35.39 -34.17 -52.68
C PRO A 107 35.97 -34.63 -54.03
N HIS A 108 35.63 -33.96 -55.13
CA HIS A 108 35.99 -34.38 -56.49
C HIS A 108 37.27 -33.74 -57.01
N CYS A 109 37.53 -32.46 -56.68
CA CYS A 109 38.70 -31.73 -57.18
C CYS A 109 39.62 -31.19 -56.08
N GLN A 110 39.32 -31.45 -54.80
CA GLN A 110 40.09 -31.00 -53.62
C GLN A 110 40.28 -29.48 -53.53
N SER A 111 39.57 -28.72 -54.36
CA SER A 111 39.57 -27.26 -54.33
C SER A 111 38.70 -26.77 -53.18
N GLY A 112 39.11 -25.67 -52.54
CA GLY A 112 38.28 -24.99 -51.54
C GLY A 112 37.05 -24.35 -52.15
N VAL A 113 36.12 -23.93 -51.30
CA VAL A 113 34.95 -23.13 -51.71
C VAL A 113 35.41 -21.80 -52.30
N ASP A 114 34.75 -21.35 -53.37
CA ASP A 114 35.01 -20.04 -53.97
C ASP A 114 34.93 -18.92 -52.89
N PRO A 115 35.91 -18.00 -52.82
CA PRO A 115 35.94 -16.97 -51.77
C PRO A 115 34.72 -16.04 -51.73
N VAL A 116 34.07 -15.76 -52.87
CA VAL A 116 32.87 -14.91 -52.93
C VAL A 116 31.66 -15.69 -52.44
N LEU A 117 31.49 -16.94 -52.87
CA LEU A 117 30.44 -17.83 -52.36
C LEU A 117 30.59 -18.07 -50.85
N LEU A 118 31.82 -18.27 -50.36
CA LEU A 118 32.07 -18.42 -48.93
C LEU A 118 31.65 -17.17 -48.13
N LYS A 119 31.92 -15.97 -48.66
CA LYS A 119 31.44 -14.71 -48.05
C LYS A 119 29.92 -14.63 -48.05
N LEU A 120 29.28 -14.98 -49.16
CA LEU A 120 27.81 -14.98 -49.27
C LEU A 120 27.19 -15.92 -48.24
N ILE A 121 27.70 -17.15 -48.12
CA ILE A 121 27.18 -18.13 -47.17
C ILE A 121 27.43 -17.66 -45.74
N ARG A 122 28.62 -17.14 -45.41
CA ARG A 122 28.90 -16.58 -44.08
C ARG A 122 27.96 -15.43 -43.71
N LEU A 123 27.67 -14.53 -44.66
CA LEU A 123 26.68 -13.46 -44.44
C LEU A 123 25.27 -14.03 -44.24
N ALA A 124 24.87 -15.05 -45.00
CA ALA A 124 23.60 -15.75 -44.80
C ALA A 124 23.53 -16.38 -43.41
N GLN A 125 24.59 -17.06 -42.96
CA GLN A 125 24.64 -17.66 -41.63
C GLN A 125 24.57 -16.61 -40.50
N PHE A 126 25.28 -15.48 -40.60
CA PHE A 126 25.15 -14.39 -39.63
C PHE A 126 23.76 -13.77 -39.64
N THR A 127 23.16 -13.64 -40.82
CA THR A 127 21.79 -13.15 -40.96
C THR A 127 20.82 -14.09 -40.25
N ILE A 128 20.92 -15.40 -40.48
CA ILE A 128 20.04 -16.39 -39.85
C ILE A 128 20.24 -16.42 -38.33
N GLU A 129 21.49 -16.38 -37.84
CA GLU A 129 21.77 -16.32 -36.39
C GLU A 129 21.13 -15.08 -35.74
N TYR A 130 21.25 -13.92 -36.37
CA TYR A 130 20.61 -12.70 -35.90
C TYR A 130 19.08 -12.79 -35.91
N LEU A 131 18.49 -13.41 -36.94
CA LEU A 131 17.04 -13.63 -37.03
C LEU A 131 16.54 -14.56 -35.92
N LEU A 132 17.26 -15.65 -35.65
CA LEU A 132 16.93 -16.59 -34.57
C LEU A 132 17.01 -15.92 -33.20
N HIS A 133 18.09 -15.17 -32.94
CA HIS A 133 18.19 -14.38 -31.72
C HIS A 133 17.05 -13.37 -31.59
N SER A 134 16.73 -12.65 -32.68
CA SER A 134 15.64 -11.68 -32.69
C SER A 134 14.29 -12.34 -32.41
N GLN A 135 14.04 -13.52 -32.99
CA GLN A 135 12.83 -14.29 -32.73
C GLN A 135 12.73 -14.68 -31.26
N GLU A 136 13.79 -15.25 -30.67
CA GLU A 136 13.82 -15.64 -29.27
C GLU A 136 13.61 -14.43 -28.34
N PHE A 137 14.32 -13.33 -28.60
CA PHE A 137 14.22 -12.08 -27.86
C PHE A 137 12.81 -11.49 -27.90
N LEU A 138 12.23 -11.36 -29.10
CA LEU A 138 10.87 -10.85 -29.28
C LEU A 138 9.84 -11.77 -28.62
N THR A 139 9.97 -13.08 -28.77
CA THR A 139 9.06 -14.06 -28.16
C THR A 139 9.09 -13.97 -26.64
N SER A 140 10.28 -13.86 -26.04
CA SER A 140 10.45 -13.69 -24.60
C SER A 140 9.84 -12.37 -24.09
N GLN A 141 10.04 -11.27 -24.80
CA GLN A 141 9.42 -9.98 -24.47
C GLN A 141 7.90 -10.04 -24.58
N LEU A 142 7.36 -10.65 -25.64
CA LEU A 142 5.91 -10.83 -25.81
C LEU A 142 5.31 -11.61 -24.64
N HIS A 143 5.89 -12.76 -24.29
CA HIS A 143 5.44 -13.54 -23.15
C HIS A 143 5.47 -12.75 -21.84
N THR A 144 6.52 -11.94 -21.62
CA THR A 144 6.63 -11.08 -20.43
C THR A 144 5.53 -10.02 -20.38
N LEU A 145 5.24 -9.38 -21.52
CA LEU A 145 4.17 -8.39 -21.63
C LEU A 145 2.78 -9.01 -21.46
N GLU A 146 2.55 -10.18 -22.07
CA GLU A 146 1.30 -10.95 -21.95
C GLU A 146 1.04 -11.36 -20.50
N GLU A 147 2.05 -11.86 -19.79
CA GLU A 147 1.92 -12.24 -18.39
C GLU A 147 1.61 -11.03 -17.51
N ARG A 148 2.29 -9.90 -17.73
CA ARG A 148 2.02 -8.66 -16.99
C ARG A 148 0.59 -8.15 -17.24
N LEU A 149 0.11 -8.22 -18.48
CA LEU A 149 -1.27 -7.88 -18.82
C LEU A 149 -2.27 -8.80 -18.12
N ARG A 150 -2.01 -10.11 -18.12
CA ARG A 150 -2.85 -11.12 -17.46
C ARG A 150 -2.98 -10.88 -15.96
N LEU A 151 -1.86 -10.59 -15.29
CA LEU A 151 -1.85 -10.27 -13.85
C LEU A 151 -2.63 -8.99 -13.55
N SER A 152 -2.36 -7.91 -14.28
CA SER A 152 -3.09 -6.64 -14.12
C SER A 152 -4.60 -6.78 -14.35
N HIS A 153 -5.01 -7.59 -15.33
CA HIS A 153 -6.41 -7.90 -15.57
C HIS A 153 -7.04 -8.66 -14.40
N CYS A 154 -6.34 -9.65 -13.82
CA CYS A 154 -6.81 -10.38 -12.65
C CYS A 154 -7.01 -9.46 -11.43
N ASP A 155 -6.05 -8.58 -11.16
CA ASP A 155 -6.12 -7.60 -10.07
C ASP A 155 -7.29 -6.61 -10.26
N GLY A 156 -7.51 -6.16 -11.51
CA GLY A 156 -8.63 -5.31 -11.88
C GLY A 156 -9.99 -5.98 -11.62
N GLU A 157 -10.14 -7.24 -12.03
CA GLU A 157 -11.35 -8.02 -11.79
C GLU A 157 -11.59 -8.31 -10.31
N GLN A 158 -10.53 -8.58 -9.53
CA GLN A 158 -10.65 -8.74 -8.08
C GLN A 158 -11.08 -7.43 -7.40
N SER A 159 -10.47 -6.30 -7.79
CA SER A 159 -10.80 -4.97 -7.26
C SER A 159 -12.25 -4.59 -7.57
N LYS A 160 -12.72 -4.88 -8.79
CA LYS A 160 -14.12 -4.68 -9.19
C LYS A 160 -15.08 -5.50 -8.34
N LYS A 161 -14.78 -6.78 -8.08
CA LYS A 161 -15.59 -7.62 -7.18
C LYS A 161 -15.66 -7.01 -5.77
N LEU A 162 -14.54 -6.55 -5.22
CA LEU A 162 -14.52 -5.90 -3.90
C LEU A 162 -15.38 -4.63 -3.87
N LEU A 163 -15.28 -3.77 -4.90
CA LEU A 163 -16.09 -2.57 -5.03
C LEU A 163 -17.59 -2.88 -5.09
N THR A 164 -17.99 -3.90 -5.86
CA THR A 164 -19.41 -4.31 -5.92
C THR A 164 -19.93 -4.79 -4.57
N LYS A 165 -19.11 -5.53 -3.80
CA LYS A 165 -19.45 -5.98 -2.45
C LYS A 165 -19.62 -4.79 -1.49
N GLN A 166 -18.66 -3.88 -1.46
CA GLN A 166 -18.70 -2.68 -0.62
C GLN A 166 -19.90 -1.79 -0.97
N ALA A 167 -20.21 -1.62 -2.26
CA ALA A 167 -21.40 -0.88 -2.70
C ALA A 167 -22.70 -1.52 -2.19
N GLY A 168 -22.77 -2.86 -2.20
CA GLY A 168 -23.87 -3.63 -1.60
C GLY A 168 -24.00 -3.40 -0.09
N GLU A 169 -22.89 -3.47 0.65
CA GLU A 169 -22.87 -3.22 2.10
C GLU A 169 -23.32 -1.79 2.44
N ILE A 170 -22.83 -0.79 1.69
CA ILE A 170 -23.25 0.60 1.86
C ILE A 170 -24.75 0.76 1.62
N LYS A 171 -25.31 0.09 0.61
CA LYS A 171 -26.76 0.12 0.35
C LYS A 171 -27.55 -0.46 1.53
N MET A 172 -27.16 -1.63 2.02
CA MET A 172 -27.79 -2.27 3.18
C MET A 172 -27.70 -1.39 4.43
N LEU A 173 -26.54 -0.80 4.71
CA LEU A 173 -26.34 0.10 5.84
C LEU A 173 -27.18 1.39 5.71
N LYS A 174 -27.33 1.94 4.51
CA LYS A 174 -28.21 3.09 4.27
C LYS A 174 -29.68 2.77 4.56
N GLU A 175 -30.14 1.60 4.14
CA GLU A 175 -31.50 1.12 4.41
C GLU A 175 -31.74 0.90 5.92
N GLU A 176 -30.78 0.28 6.60
CA GLU A 176 -30.82 0.08 8.05
C GLU A 176 -30.80 1.42 8.82
N CYS A 177 -29.95 2.37 8.42
CA CYS A 177 -29.94 3.71 8.98
C CYS A 177 -31.29 4.42 8.80
N LYS A 178 -31.92 4.30 7.62
CA LYS A 178 -33.25 4.85 7.36
C LYS A 178 -34.30 4.21 8.27
N ARG A 179 -34.24 2.89 8.47
CA ARG A 179 -35.13 2.15 9.37
C ARG A 179 -34.97 2.60 10.82
N ARG A 180 -33.73 2.70 11.32
CA ARG A 180 -33.44 3.19 12.68
C ARG A 180 -33.90 4.63 12.90
N LYS A 181 -33.69 5.52 11.93
CA LYS A 181 -34.19 6.91 12.01
C LYS A 181 -35.71 6.97 12.18
N LYS A 182 -36.46 6.16 11.42
CA LYS A 182 -37.93 6.06 11.56
C LYS A 182 -38.34 5.54 12.94
N MET A 183 -37.64 4.52 13.44
CA MET A 183 -37.90 3.96 14.78
C MET A 183 -37.68 5.00 15.88
N ILE A 184 -36.54 5.70 15.85
CA ILE A 184 -36.23 6.77 16.82
C ILE A 184 -37.26 7.89 16.74
N SER A 185 -37.62 8.35 15.54
CA SER A 185 -38.64 9.38 15.37
C SER A 185 -40.00 8.96 15.96
N THR A 186 -40.38 7.69 15.80
CA THR A 186 -41.62 7.16 16.39
C THR A 186 -41.53 7.09 17.92
N GLN A 187 -40.40 6.66 18.46
CA GLN A 187 -40.16 6.64 19.91
C GLN A 187 -40.16 8.04 20.51
N GLN A 188 -39.54 9.01 19.85
CA GLN A 188 -39.52 10.41 20.26
C GLN A 188 -40.93 10.98 20.33
N LEU A 189 -41.76 10.72 19.32
CA LEU A 189 -43.17 11.13 19.32
C LEU A 189 -43.94 10.54 20.52
N MET A 190 -43.70 9.27 20.86
CA MET A 190 -44.32 8.63 22.03
C MET A 190 -43.83 9.22 23.36
N ILE A 191 -42.54 9.60 23.45
CA ILE A 191 -41.98 10.25 24.64
C ILE A 191 -42.54 11.66 24.79
N GLU A 192 -42.58 12.46 23.72
CA GLU A 192 -43.19 13.80 23.73
C GLU A 192 -44.67 13.72 24.12
N ALA A 193 -45.42 12.77 23.56
CA ALA A 193 -46.81 12.53 23.96
C ALA A 193 -46.96 12.18 25.45
N LYS A 194 -45.96 11.54 26.09
CA LYS A 194 -45.96 11.30 27.55
C LYS A 194 -45.45 12.49 28.35
N ALA A 195 -44.46 13.23 27.84
CA ALA A 195 -43.82 14.36 28.52
C ALA A 195 -44.66 15.64 28.50
N ASN A 196 -45.60 15.76 27.56
CA ASN A 196 -46.55 16.88 27.49
C ASN A 196 -47.64 16.83 28.57
N TYR A 197 -47.58 15.86 29.49
CA TYR A 197 -48.49 15.77 30.64
C TYR A 197 -47.70 15.62 31.95
N TYR A 198 -48.13 16.35 32.96
CA TYR A 198 -47.62 16.31 34.32
C TYR A 198 -48.35 15.20 35.09
N GLN A 199 -47.70 14.05 35.28
CA GLN A 199 -48.25 12.91 36.03
C GLN A 199 -48.17 13.11 37.54
N CYS A 200 -49.21 12.71 38.25
CA CYS A 200 -49.19 12.63 39.72
C CYS A 200 -48.36 11.42 40.17
N HIS A 201 -47.56 11.60 41.23
CA HIS A 201 -46.77 10.50 41.81
C HIS A 201 -47.54 9.65 42.83
N PHE A 202 -48.75 10.08 43.19
CA PHE A 202 -49.60 9.42 44.17
C PHE A 202 -50.79 8.67 43.52
N CYS A 203 -51.07 8.90 42.24
CA CYS A 203 -52.10 8.20 41.47
C CYS A 203 -51.86 8.28 39.95
N ASP A 204 -52.60 7.48 39.17
CA ASP A 204 -52.40 7.37 37.71
C ASP A 204 -52.92 8.57 36.88
N LYS A 205 -53.22 9.72 37.50
CA LYS A 205 -53.74 10.90 36.80
C LYS A 205 -52.63 11.75 36.18
N ALA A 206 -52.85 12.23 34.96
CA ALA A 206 -51.96 13.14 34.25
C ALA A 206 -52.67 14.45 33.88
N PHE A 207 -51.96 15.57 33.96
CA PHE A 207 -52.52 16.91 33.78
C PHE A 207 -51.76 17.68 32.69
N MET A 208 -52.44 18.49 31.90
CA MET A 208 -51.81 19.26 30.80
C MET A 208 -50.94 20.44 31.27
N ASN A 209 -51.06 20.86 32.54
CA ASN A 209 -50.32 22.00 33.10
C ASN A 209 -49.88 21.65 34.52
N GLN A 210 -48.66 22.05 34.87
CA GLN A 210 -48.09 21.91 36.21
C GLN A 210 -49.00 22.52 37.28
N ALA A 211 -49.63 23.66 37.02
CA ALA A 211 -50.55 24.30 37.96
C ALA A 211 -51.74 23.39 38.33
N PHE A 212 -52.28 22.65 37.35
CA PHE A 212 -53.38 21.71 37.60
C PHE A 212 -52.89 20.49 38.37
N LEU A 213 -51.70 19.95 38.07
CA LEU A 213 -51.09 18.89 38.86
C LEU A 213 -50.91 19.33 40.32
N GLN A 214 -50.35 20.51 40.56
CA GLN A 214 -50.15 21.05 41.91
C GLN A 214 -51.49 21.21 42.64
N SER A 215 -52.51 21.75 41.97
CA SER A 215 -53.85 21.88 42.57
C SER A 215 -54.48 20.52 42.90
N HIS A 216 -54.21 19.49 42.09
CA HIS A 216 -54.69 18.13 42.33
C HIS A 216 -54.00 17.50 43.55
N ILE A 217 -52.67 17.58 43.61
CA ILE A 217 -51.88 17.10 44.75
C ILE A 217 -52.35 17.80 46.03
N GLN A 218 -52.49 19.13 46.01
CA GLN A 218 -52.93 19.92 47.16
C GLN A 218 -54.33 19.54 47.68
N ARG A 219 -55.23 19.05 46.82
CA ARG A 219 -56.63 18.75 47.17
C ARG A 219 -56.90 17.28 47.47
N ARG A 220 -56.13 16.37 46.89
CA ARG A 220 -56.39 14.91 46.93
C ARG A 220 -55.28 14.13 47.59
N HIS A 221 -54.09 14.70 47.72
CA HIS A 221 -52.91 14.08 48.29
C HIS A 221 -52.23 15.01 49.30
N THR A 222 -52.99 15.78 50.08
CA THR A 222 -52.44 16.81 50.98
C THR A 222 -51.55 16.21 52.06
N GLU A 223 -51.98 15.10 52.67
CA GLU A 223 -51.27 14.39 53.73
C GLU A 223 -50.09 13.58 53.18
N GLU A 224 -50.26 12.91 52.03
CA GLU A 224 -49.18 12.19 51.39
C GLU A 224 -48.10 13.14 50.85
N ASN A 225 -48.49 14.32 50.37
CA ASN A 225 -47.57 15.34 49.89
C ASN A 225 -46.80 16.02 51.04
N SER A 226 -47.43 16.25 52.19
CA SER A 226 -46.75 16.83 53.35
C SER A 226 -45.68 15.87 53.89
N HIS A 227 -46.00 14.58 54.00
CA HIS A 227 -45.04 13.54 54.40
C HIS A 227 -43.91 13.39 53.37
N PHE A 228 -44.24 13.38 52.08
CA PHE A 228 -43.26 13.29 51.01
C PHE A 228 -42.31 14.50 51.00
N GLU A 229 -42.84 15.72 51.10
CA GLU A 229 -42.03 16.95 51.17
C GLU A 229 -41.18 16.99 52.45
N TYR A 230 -41.70 16.54 53.59
CA TYR A 230 -40.90 16.42 54.82
C TYR A 230 -39.74 15.45 54.65
N GLN A 231 -39.99 14.24 54.12
CA GLN A 231 -38.96 13.23 53.91
C GLN A 231 -37.90 13.68 52.88
N LYS A 232 -38.34 14.32 51.80
CA LYS A 232 -37.48 14.91 50.78
C LYS A 232 -36.63 16.03 51.36
N ASN A 233 -37.21 16.93 52.15
CA ASN A 233 -36.48 18.03 52.79
C ASN A 233 -35.48 17.50 53.83
N ALA A 234 -35.85 16.48 54.62
CA ALA A 234 -34.92 15.81 55.52
C ALA A 234 -33.75 15.16 54.77
N GLN A 235 -34.02 14.53 53.62
CA GLN A 235 -32.97 13.95 52.78
C GLN A 235 -32.09 15.02 52.12
N ILE A 236 -32.66 16.14 51.69
CA ILE A 236 -31.90 17.30 51.16
C ILE A 236 -30.99 17.87 52.24
N GLU A 237 -31.49 18.08 53.45
CA GLU A 237 -30.68 18.57 54.57
C GLU A 237 -29.57 17.57 54.95
N LYS A 238 -29.88 16.27 54.92
CA LYS A 238 -28.85 15.22 55.12
C LYS A 238 -27.74 15.33 54.07
N LEU A 239 -28.09 15.39 52.78
CA LEU A 239 -27.11 15.52 51.70
C LEU A 239 -26.34 16.84 51.78
N ARG A 240 -26.98 17.94 52.18
CA ARG A 240 -26.31 19.22 52.41
C ARG A 240 -25.26 19.10 53.52
N SER A 241 -25.60 18.44 54.62
CA SER A 241 -24.66 18.21 55.72
C SER A 241 -23.48 17.34 55.29
N GLU A 242 -23.73 16.26 54.52
CA GLU A 242 -22.68 15.41 53.95
C GLU A 242 -21.76 16.20 53.01
N ILE A 243 -22.32 17.08 52.16
CA ILE A 243 -21.52 17.94 51.27
C ILE A 243 -20.62 18.90 52.07
N VAL A 244 -21.08 19.43 53.20
CA VAL A 244 -20.27 20.30 54.06
C VAL A 244 -19.11 19.52 54.67
N VAL A 245 -19.38 18.34 55.25
CA VAL A 245 -18.33 17.48 55.83
C VAL A 245 -17.30 17.08 54.79
N LEU A 246 -17.75 16.63 53.61
CA LEU A 246 -16.85 16.25 52.52
C LEU A 246 -15.99 17.42 52.02
N LYS A 247 -16.52 18.65 52.04
CA LYS A 247 -15.74 19.85 51.70
C LYS A 247 -14.67 20.15 52.75
N GLU A 248 -15.00 20.01 54.03
CA GLU A 248 -14.06 20.21 55.13
C GLU A 248 -12.94 19.16 55.10
N GLU A 249 -13.28 17.88 54.92
CA GLU A 249 -12.30 16.79 54.76
C GLU A 249 -11.39 17.04 53.55
N LEU A 250 -11.95 17.41 52.41
CA LEU A 250 -11.16 17.70 51.21
C LEU A 250 -10.22 18.90 51.41
N GLN A 251 -10.67 19.94 52.11
CA GLN A 251 -9.83 21.08 52.45
C GLN A 251 -8.70 20.71 53.41
N LEU A 252 -8.97 19.85 54.39
CA LEU A 252 -7.97 19.33 55.31
C LEU A 252 -6.91 18.51 54.56
N THR A 253 -7.32 17.50 53.79
CA THR A 253 -6.39 16.65 53.02
C THR A 253 -5.56 17.47 52.03
N ARG A 254 -6.16 18.49 51.40
CA ARG A 254 -5.43 19.40 50.53
C ARG A 254 -4.32 20.15 51.28
N SER A 255 -4.64 20.68 52.46
CA SER A 255 -3.68 21.42 53.30
C SER A 255 -2.53 20.52 53.76
N GLU A 256 -2.83 19.27 54.14
CA GLU A 256 -1.83 18.26 54.50
C GLU A 256 -0.91 17.90 53.33
N LEU A 257 -1.47 17.73 52.12
CA LEU A 257 -0.69 17.42 50.93
C LEU A 257 0.22 18.59 50.53
N GLU A 258 -0.29 19.82 50.59
CA GLU A 258 0.50 21.03 50.35
C GLU A 258 1.65 21.14 51.37
N ALA A 259 1.39 20.91 52.66
CA ALA A 259 2.41 20.88 53.71
C ALA A 259 3.46 19.78 53.48
N ALA A 260 3.05 18.57 53.10
CA ALA A 260 3.96 17.46 52.80
C ALA A 260 4.84 17.74 51.57
N HIS A 261 4.28 18.39 50.54
CA HIS A 261 5.03 18.84 49.36
C HIS A 261 6.05 19.92 49.74
N HIS A 262 5.66 20.93 50.51
CA HIS A 262 6.57 21.95 51.01
C HIS A 262 7.69 21.35 51.88
N ALA A 263 7.37 20.45 52.80
CA ALA A 263 8.36 19.77 53.64
C ALA A 263 9.35 18.94 52.81
N SER A 264 8.87 18.27 51.76
CA SER A 264 9.74 17.51 50.85
C SER A 264 10.62 18.41 50.00
N ALA A 265 10.12 19.53 49.51
CA ALA A 265 10.91 20.53 48.79
C ALA A 265 12.02 21.14 49.67
N VAL A 266 11.72 21.46 50.93
CA VAL A 266 12.71 21.95 51.90
C VAL A 266 13.77 20.88 52.19
N ARG A 267 13.37 19.61 52.36
CA ARG A 267 14.32 18.50 52.54
C ARG A 267 15.27 18.36 51.34
N PHE A 268 14.73 18.37 50.13
CA PHE A 268 15.52 18.26 48.91
C PHE A 268 16.51 19.43 48.74
N SER A 269 16.06 20.66 49.00
CA SER A 269 16.93 21.85 48.97
C SER A 269 18.05 21.77 50.02
N LYS A 270 17.74 21.35 51.25
CA LYS A 270 18.74 21.17 52.31
C LYS A 270 19.76 20.09 51.96
N GLU A 271 19.33 18.99 51.34
CA GLU A 271 20.22 17.91 50.91
C GLU A 271 21.11 18.34 49.74
N TYR A 272 20.58 19.12 48.79
CA TYR A 272 21.38 19.73 47.72
C TYR A 272 22.48 20.65 48.26
N GLU A 273 22.15 21.56 49.18
CA GLU A 273 23.15 22.45 49.81
C GLU A 273 24.20 21.66 50.63
N MET A 274 23.78 20.60 51.32
CA MET A 274 24.71 19.70 52.02
C MET A 274 25.65 18.97 51.04
N GLN A 275 25.16 18.57 49.87
CA GLN A 275 25.99 17.90 48.86
C GLN A 275 26.98 18.89 48.23
N LYS A 276 26.53 20.08 47.88
CA LYS A 276 27.38 21.16 47.35
C LYS A 276 28.49 21.55 48.33
N THR A 277 28.18 21.70 49.62
CA THR A 277 29.21 22.01 50.63
C THR A 277 30.23 20.87 50.78
N LYS A 278 29.80 19.59 50.73
CA LYS A 278 30.72 18.45 50.69
C LYS A 278 31.63 18.47 49.46
N GLU A 279 31.10 18.78 48.29
CA GLU A 279 31.87 18.90 47.04
C GLU A 279 32.89 20.05 47.10
N GLU A 280 32.48 21.22 47.59
CA GLU A 280 33.36 22.37 47.80
C GLU A 280 34.50 22.04 48.78
N ASP A 281 34.19 21.36 49.89
CA ASP A 281 35.20 20.95 50.87
C ASP A 281 36.14 19.88 50.32
N PHE A 282 35.64 18.95 49.51
CA PHE A 282 36.48 18.00 48.78
C PHE A 282 37.42 18.72 47.80
N LEU A 283 36.92 19.71 47.06
CA LEU A 283 37.73 20.53 46.16
C LEU A 283 38.84 21.28 46.91
N LYS A 284 38.52 21.89 48.05
CA LYS A 284 39.51 22.56 48.93
C LYS A 284 40.57 21.57 49.44
N LEU A 285 40.18 20.34 49.81
CA LEU A 285 41.11 19.29 50.23
C LEU A 285 42.02 18.86 49.06
N PHE A 286 41.46 18.69 47.87
CA PHE A 286 42.20 18.34 46.65
C PHE A 286 43.23 19.43 46.28
N ASP A 287 42.84 20.70 46.31
CA ASP A 287 43.76 21.82 46.04
C ASP A 287 44.89 21.89 47.08
N ARG A 288 44.58 21.63 48.35
CA ARG A 288 45.59 21.56 49.42
C ARG A 288 46.58 20.42 49.17
N TRP A 289 46.09 19.26 48.73
CA TRP A 289 46.94 18.13 48.34
C TRP A 289 47.83 18.48 47.13
N LYS A 290 47.28 19.13 46.10
CA LYS A 290 48.03 19.59 44.92
C LYS A 290 49.14 20.57 45.27
N LYS A 291 48.87 21.51 46.19
CA LYS A 291 49.89 22.44 46.74
C LYS A 291 50.98 21.71 47.53
N LYS A 292 50.64 20.65 48.30
CA LYS A 292 51.63 19.81 48.99
C LYS A 292 52.49 18.99 48.02
N LYS A 293 51.91 18.49 46.91
CA LYS A 293 52.63 17.77 45.85
C LYS A 293 53.60 18.67 45.06
N LYS A 294 53.30 19.96 44.86
CA LYS A 294 54.21 20.92 44.21
C LYS A 294 55.34 21.46 45.11
N LYS A 295 55.27 21.24 46.43
CA LYS A 295 56.28 21.64 47.42
C LYS A 295 57.27 20.50 47.77
N LYS A 296 57.09 19.32 47.17
CA LYS A 296 58.04 18.18 47.19
C LYS A 296 58.68 18.08 45.81
#